data_AF-A0A7Y4RD98-F1
#
_entry.id   AF-A0A7Y4RD98-F1
#
_cell.length_a   1.000
_cell.length_b   1.000
_cell.length_c   1.000
_cell.angle_alpha   90.00
_cell.angle_beta   90.00
_cell.angle_gamma   90.00
#
_symmetry.space_group_name_H-M   'P 1'
#
loop_
_entity.id
_entity.type
_entity.pdbx_description
1 polymer ?
#
loop_
_entity_poly.entity_id
_entity_poly.type
_entity_poly.pdbx_seq_one_letter_code
_entity_poly.pdbx_strand_id
1 'polypeptide(L)'
;GSGGGKGHGKEAHDDLSAAILWTEQHEFANEMLTVVANPGGRAVSLDDGEADTRGGRGRRSRSVSVSLLMLAAEIQYRIRDLQAYAYRYVEPERVLESIAYQEMSTYAAGVGAAELMGRGRQDFSRVMRERLQRRCDEELQLGVEIAFVALQDAHPPSDSEVAATYQRVIAAEIEKAATIEKAMGDADRMLTLTAGDVRRARELDAAILRRQELMADATPSGTREAQAAADEAALVVESLLLGDSSKGIQPPSGDVSTMIAGARAERSAAISESELKVQNFRNDLVAYLAAPDLFRVRKYLEMLQRHLPGKRKFVVVGEGGADSLTIEYETKKRTTLDLDTAALE
;
A
#
# COMPACT_ATOMS: atom_id res chain seq x y z
N GLY A 1 -8.13 -80.22 -9.58
CA GLY A 1 -6.93 -79.41 -9.27
C GLY A 1 -7.41 -78.02 -8.92
N SER A 2 -7.13 -77.51 -7.73
CA SER A 2 -5.90 -76.73 -7.42
C SER A 2 -5.82 -75.49 -8.32
N GLY A 3 -5.79 -74.24 -7.87
CA GLY A 3 -5.46 -73.65 -6.58
C GLY A 3 -4.79 -72.29 -6.85
N GLY A 4 -4.93 -71.33 -5.93
CA GLY A 4 -4.19 -70.04 -5.90
C GLY A 4 -5.00 -68.85 -6.46
N GLY A 5 -5.34 -67.80 -5.71
CA GLY A 5 -4.70 -67.21 -4.54
C GLY A 5 -3.77 -66.07 -4.96
N LYS A 6 -4.31 -64.85 -5.09
CA LYS A 6 -3.53 -63.61 -5.10
C LYS A 6 -4.29 -62.55 -4.31
N GLY A 7 -3.94 -62.43 -3.04
CA GLY A 7 -4.18 -61.22 -2.27
C GLY A 7 -3.22 -60.13 -2.77
N HIS A 8 -3.75 -58.97 -3.09
CA HIS A 8 -2.95 -57.75 -3.20
C HIS A 8 -2.98 -57.08 -1.83
N GLY A 9 -1.90 -57.28 -1.08
CA GLY A 9 -1.54 -56.39 0.02
C GLY A 9 -1.24 -55.03 -0.56
N LYS A 10 -2.01 -54.03 -0.16
CA LYS A 10 -1.70 -52.63 -0.41
C LYS A 10 -0.73 -52.23 0.70
N GLU A 11 0.54 -52.15 0.35
CA GLU A 11 1.58 -51.55 1.20
C GLU A 11 1.21 -50.08 1.40
N ALA A 12 0.88 -49.70 2.64
CA ALA A 12 0.70 -48.33 3.05
C ALA A 12 2.08 -47.68 3.11
N HIS A 13 2.42 -46.90 2.08
CA HIS A 13 3.53 -45.98 2.15
C HIS A 13 3.11 -44.78 3.00
N ASP A 14 3.77 -44.64 4.13
CA ASP A 14 3.60 -43.59 5.14
C ASP A 14 4.14 -42.27 4.56
N ASP A 15 3.26 -41.48 3.96
CA ASP A 15 3.59 -40.20 3.33
C ASP A 15 3.35 -39.06 4.33
N LEU A 16 4.30 -38.87 5.24
CA LEU A 16 4.35 -37.81 6.26
C LEU A 16 4.43 -36.38 5.66
N SER A 17 4.27 -36.22 4.34
CA SER A 17 4.35 -34.95 3.61
C SER A 17 3.01 -34.47 3.01
N ALA A 18 1.95 -35.27 3.11
CA ALA A 18 0.63 -34.88 2.64
C ALA A 18 0.04 -33.77 3.53
N ALA A 19 -0.38 -32.67 2.91
CA ALA A 19 -1.04 -31.58 3.63
C ALA A 19 -2.32 -32.10 4.30
N ILE A 20 -2.36 -32.05 5.62
CA ILE A 20 -3.50 -32.46 6.45
C ILE A 20 -4.66 -31.49 6.17
N LEU A 21 -5.70 -31.96 5.48
CA LEU A 21 -6.91 -31.19 5.20
C LEU A 21 -7.94 -31.42 6.30
N TRP A 22 -8.37 -30.36 6.97
CA TRP A 22 -9.37 -30.41 8.06
C TRP A 22 -10.75 -30.94 7.63
N THR A 23 -11.01 -31.09 6.33
CA THR A 23 -12.26 -31.65 5.79
C THR A 23 -12.23 -33.17 5.67
N GLU A 24 -11.06 -33.80 5.83
CA GLU A 24 -10.94 -35.26 5.83
C GLU A 24 -10.93 -35.79 7.25
N GLN A 25 -11.52 -36.98 7.44
CA GLN A 25 -11.51 -37.63 8.73
C GLN A 25 -10.11 -38.23 8.96
N HIS A 26 -9.41 -37.72 9.97
CA HIS A 26 -8.11 -38.26 10.34
C HIS A 26 -8.30 -39.48 11.26
N GLU A 27 -7.65 -40.61 10.97
CA GLU A 27 -7.69 -41.81 11.80
C GLU A 27 -6.68 -41.72 12.95
N PHE A 28 -6.84 -40.75 13.85
CA PHE A 28 -6.09 -40.74 15.11
C PHE A 28 -6.85 -41.56 16.16
N ALA A 29 -6.14 -42.42 16.90
CA ALA A 29 -6.76 -43.40 17.80
C ALA A 29 -7.61 -42.74 18.91
N ASN A 30 -7.24 -41.54 19.37
CA ASN A 30 -7.88 -40.83 20.47
C ASN A 30 -7.82 -39.30 20.25
N GLU A 31 -8.86 -38.72 19.68
CA GLU A 31 -9.03 -37.26 19.61
C GLU A 31 -9.90 -36.75 20.75
N MET A 32 -9.46 -35.69 21.44
CA MET A 32 -10.23 -35.06 22.51
C MET A 32 -10.82 -33.73 22.05
N LEU A 33 -12.16 -33.63 22.05
CA LEU A 33 -12.85 -32.35 21.90
C LEU A 33 -12.57 -31.49 23.13
N THR A 34 -11.90 -30.37 22.91
CA THR A 34 -11.38 -29.49 23.97
C THR A 34 -11.87 -28.07 23.76
N VAL A 35 -12.21 -27.40 24.86
CA VAL A 35 -12.52 -25.97 24.87
C VAL A 35 -11.22 -25.18 24.87
N VAL A 36 -11.06 -24.29 23.89
CA VAL A 36 -9.86 -23.49 23.69
C VAL A 36 -10.20 -22.02 23.85
N ALA A 37 -9.31 -21.28 24.50
CA ALA A 37 -9.53 -19.85 24.70
C ALA A 37 -9.58 -19.12 23.35
N ASN A 38 -10.45 -18.12 23.28
CA ASN A 38 -10.42 -17.14 22.20
C ASN A 38 -10.01 -15.77 22.78
N PRO A 39 -8.69 -15.49 22.92
CA PRO A 39 -8.22 -14.26 23.55
C PRO A 39 -8.60 -13.00 22.77
N GLY A 40 -8.98 -13.11 21.49
CA GLY A 40 -9.45 -12.00 20.66
C GLY A 40 -10.97 -11.84 20.59
N GLY A 41 -11.73 -12.75 21.20
CA GLY A 41 -13.18 -12.73 21.11
C GLY A 41 -13.78 -11.66 22.02
N ARG A 42 -14.41 -10.67 21.39
CA ARG A 42 -15.11 -9.58 22.08
C ARG A 42 -16.25 -10.19 22.89
N ALA A 43 -16.24 -9.98 24.21
CA ALA A 43 -17.32 -10.43 25.08
C ALA A 43 -18.65 -9.88 24.54
N VAL A 44 -19.51 -10.77 24.05
CA VAL A 44 -20.82 -10.39 23.55
C VAL A 44 -21.73 -10.26 24.76
N SER A 45 -22.22 -9.06 25.01
CA SER A 45 -23.33 -8.86 25.95
C SER A 45 -24.55 -9.51 25.31
N LEU A 46 -24.94 -10.68 25.81
CA LEU A 46 -26.27 -11.20 25.53
C LEU A 46 -27.23 -10.30 26.31
N ASP A 47 -28.00 -9.49 25.59
CA ASP A 47 -29.14 -8.80 26.19
C ASP A 47 -30.23 -9.85 26.33
N ASP A 48 -30.29 -10.48 27.51
CA ASP A 48 -31.39 -11.39 27.86
C ASP A 48 -32.67 -10.55 27.89
N GLY A 49 -33.36 -10.54 26.76
CA GLY A 49 -34.64 -9.87 26.60
C GLY A 49 -35.72 -10.57 27.42
N GLU A 50 -35.83 -10.22 28.69
CA GLU A 50 -37.10 -10.11 29.40
C GLU A 50 -36.91 -9.20 30.62
N ALA A 51 -37.46 -7.99 30.55
CA ALA A 51 -37.42 -7.04 31.65
C ALA A 51 -38.32 -7.53 32.79
N ASP A 52 -37.78 -8.36 33.70
CA ASP A 52 -38.40 -8.58 35.00
C ASP A 52 -38.23 -7.30 35.84
N THR A 53 -39.28 -6.48 35.84
CA THR A 53 -39.42 -5.26 36.65
C THR A 53 -39.57 -5.56 38.14
N ARG A 54 -38.59 -6.24 38.74
CA ARG A 54 -38.45 -6.34 40.21
C ARG A 54 -36.98 -6.31 40.64
N GLY A 55 -36.44 -5.09 40.75
CA GLY A 55 -35.55 -4.68 41.85
C GLY A 55 -34.33 -5.54 42.23
N GLY A 56 -33.81 -6.39 41.34
CA GLY A 56 -32.62 -7.20 41.55
C GLY A 56 -31.44 -6.66 40.76
N ARG A 57 -30.28 -6.48 41.42
CA ARG A 57 -29.04 -5.98 40.81
C ARG A 57 -28.59 -6.94 39.70
N GLY A 58 -28.98 -6.65 38.45
CA GLY A 58 -28.70 -7.46 37.27
C GLY A 58 -27.21 -7.70 37.07
N ARG A 59 -26.76 -8.92 37.36
CA ARG A 59 -25.38 -9.35 37.17
C ARG A 59 -25.19 -9.62 35.68
N ARG A 60 -24.71 -8.61 34.94
CA ARG A 60 -24.33 -8.73 33.52
C ARG A 60 -23.47 -9.99 33.33
N SER A 61 -24.06 -11.03 32.73
CA SER A 61 -23.33 -12.23 32.35
C SER A 61 -22.48 -11.88 31.13
N ARG A 62 -21.16 -11.73 31.31
CA ARG A 62 -20.26 -11.62 30.15
C ARG A 62 -20.12 -13.03 29.59
N SER A 63 -20.68 -13.26 28.40
CA SER A 63 -20.33 -14.46 27.64
C SER A 63 -18.87 -14.34 27.20
N VAL A 64 -18.06 -15.33 27.55
CA VAL A 64 -16.69 -15.47 27.04
C VAL A 64 -16.79 -16.35 25.83
N SER A 65 -16.37 -15.86 24.66
CA SER A 65 -16.30 -16.68 23.46
C SER A 65 -15.23 -17.76 23.64
N VAL A 66 -15.59 -18.99 23.34
CA VAL A 66 -14.69 -20.14 23.36
C VAL A 66 -14.68 -20.79 21.98
N SER A 67 -13.57 -21.43 21.62
CA SER A 67 -13.48 -22.28 20.43
C SER A 67 -13.49 -23.74 20.84
N LEU A 68 -14.01 -24.59 19.97
CA LEU A 68 -13.93 -26.05 20.14
C LEU A 68 -12.90 -26.58 19.15
N LEU A 69 -11.92 -27.34 19.64
CA LEU A 69 -10.92 -28.01 18.81
C LEU A 69 -10.83 -29.49 19.20
N MET A 70 -10.69 -30.36 18.21
CA MET A 70 -10.21 -31.72 18.38
C MET A 70 -8.70 -31.68 18.49
N LEU A 71 -8.16 -32.30 19.54
CA LEU A 71 -6.72 -32.39 19.78
C LEU A 71 -6.29 -33.86 19.85
N ALA A 72 -5.19 -34.19 19.19
CA ALA A 72 -4.51 -35.48 19.29
C ALA A 72 -3.04 -35.25 19.66
N ALA A 73 -2.57 -35.90 20.73
CA ALA A 73 -1.20 -35.80 21.18
C ALA A 73 -0.57 -37.19 21.37
N GLU A 74 0.69 -37.32 20.98
CA GLU A 74 1.49 -38.52 21.19
C GLU A 74 2.43 -38.30 22.38
N ILE A 75 2.46 -39.28 23.27
CA ILE A 75 3.32 -39.26 24.47
C ILE A 75 4.21 -40.49 24.43
N GLN A 76 5.52 -40.25 24.37
CA GLN A 76 6.53 -41.29 24.44
C GLN A 76 7.21 -41.24 25.81
N TYR A 77 7.27 -42.37 26.49
CA TYR A 77 7.88 -42.49 27.81
C TYR A 77 8.71 -43.77 27.94
N ARG A 78 9.59 -43.79 28.94
CA ARG A 78 10.36 -44.97 29.34
C ARG A 78 10.19 -45.25 30.83
N ILE A 79 10.19 -46.52 31.22
CA ILE A 79 10.10 -46.92 32.63
C ILE A 79 11.49 -46.78 33.26
N ARG A 80 11.60 -45.97 34.31
CA ARG A 80 12.82 -45.79 35.12
C ARG A 80 12.82 -46.67 36.36
N ASP A 81 11.67 -46.76 37.04
CA ASP A 81 11.48 -47.59 38.23
C ASP A 81 10.37 -48.60 37.94
N LEU A 82 10.78 -49.83 37.64
CA LEU A 82 9.87 -50.93 37.34
C LEU A 82 9.01 -51.30 38.55
N GLN A 83 9.53 -51.18 39.76
CA GLN A 83 8.78 -51.52 40.97
C GLN A 83 7.66 -50.52 41.20
N ALA A 84 7.95 -49.22 41.07
CA ALA A 84 6.93 -48.18 41.15
C ALA A 84 5.88 -48.33 40.03
N TYR A 85 6.31 -48.56 38.80
CA TYR A 85 5.40 -48.70 37.66
C TYR A 85 4.48 -49.93 37.77
N ALA A 86 5.02 -51.09 38.16
CA ALA A 86 4.29 -52.35 38.17
C ALA A 86 3.40 -52.58 39.39
N TYR A 87 3.72 -51.96 40.54
CA TYR A 87 3.05 -52.28 41.81
C TYR A 87 2.29 -51.11 42.44
N ARG A 88 2.50 -49.86 41.99
CA ARG A 88 1.83 -48.71 42.62
C ARG A 88 0.41 -48.49 42.10
N TYR A 89 0.17 -48.79 40.82
CA TYR A 89 -1.13 -48.66 40.18
C TYR A 89 -1.45 -49.94 39.40
N VAL A 90 -2.75 -50.26 39.32
CA VAL A 90 -3.24 -51.43 38.57
C VAL A 90 -3.06 -51.22 37.06
N GLU A 91 -3.30 -50.00 36.56
CA GLU A 91 -3.20 -49.64 35.15
C GLU A 91 -2.41 -48.31 35.00
N PRO A 92 -1.07 -48.33 35.09
CA PRO A 92 -0.26 -47.10 35.08
C PRO A 92 -0.41 -46.30 33.78
N GLU A 93 -0.66 -46.96 32.66
CA GLU A 93 -0.89 -46.33 31.35
C GLU A 93 -2.15 -45.46 31.36
N ARG A 94 -3.27 -45.97 31.90
CA ARG A 94 -4.54 -45.22 32.01
C ARG A 94 -4.45 -44.05 32.98
N VAL A 95 -3.62 -44.19 34.01
CA VAL A 95 -3.34 -43.09 34.95
C VAL A 95 -2.58 -41.97 34.24
N LEU A 96 -1.53 -42.32 33.48
CA LEU A 96 -0.78 -41.36 32.66
C LEU A 96 -1.69 -40.68 31.62
N GLU A 97 -2.52 -41.46 30.93
CA GLU A 97 -3.50 -40.95 29.96
C GLU A 97 -4.49 -39.97 30.59
N SER A 98 -5.05 -40.29 31.77
CA SER A 98 -6.00 -39.42 32.47
C SER A 98 -5.40 -38.06 32.82
N ILE A 99 -4.13 -38.05 33.24
CA ILE A 99 -3.41 -36.83 33.57
C ILE A 99 -3.00 -36.06 32.32
N ALA A 100 -2.65 -36.76 31.25
CA ALA A 100 -2.42 -36.16 29.94
C ALA A 100 -3.67 -35.37 29.47
N TYR A 101 -4.85 -35.98 29.50
CA TYR A 101 -6.09 -35.28 29.17
C TYR A 101 -6.35 -34.06 30.05
N GLN A 102 -6.08 -34.17 31.37
CA GLN A 102 -6.26 -33.06 32.30
C GLN A 102 -5.30 -31.89 31.99
N GLU A 103 -4.02 -32.18 31.76
CA GLU A 103 -3.02 -31.16 31.44
C GLU A 103 -3.27 -30.53 30.06
N MET A 104 -3.66 -31.34 29.07
CA MET A 104 -4.03 -30.85 27.74
C MET A 104 -5.22 -29.89 27.84
N SER A 105 -6.27 -30.26 28.58
CA SER A 105 -7.45 -29.42 28.79
C SER A 105 -7.09 -28.10 29.47
N THR A 106 -6.22 -28.16 30.50
CA THR A 106 -5.78 -26.97 31.24
C THR A 106 -4.91 -26.05 30.37
N TYR A 107 -4.04 -26.62 29.54
CA TYR A 107 -3.20 -25.86 28.62
C TYR A 107 -4.06 -25.19 27.52
N ALA A 108 -4.96 -25.93 26.89
CA ALA A 108 -5.83 -25.44 25.84
C ALA A 108 -6.76 -24.31 26.32
N ALA A 109 -7.21 -24.37 27.58
CA ALA A 109 -7.98 -23.29 28.19
C ALA A 109 -7.21 -21.96 28.34
N GLY A 110 -5.87 -21.98 28.24
CA GLY A 110 -5.02 -20.80 28.37
C GLY A 110 -4.44 -20.27 27.05
N VAL A 111 -4.61 -20.99 25.94
CA VAL A 111 -3.96 -20.69 24.65
C VAL A 111 -5.00 -20.46 23.56
N GLY A 112 -4.70 -19.58 22.60
CA GLY A 112 -5.59 -19.30 21.47
C GLY A 112 -5.68 -20.45 20.47
N ALA A 113 -6.86 -20.69 19.89
CA ALA A 113 -7.06 -21.75 18.88
C ALA A 113 -6.07 -21.66 17.69
N ALA A 114 -5.90 -20.47 17.11
CA ALA A 114 -4.97 -20.26 15.99
C ALA A 114 -3.49 -20.46 16.37
N GLU A 115 -3.14 -20.17 17.62
CA GLU A 115 -1.79 -20.37 18.14
C GLU A 115 -1.49 -21.86 18.27
N LEU A 116 -2.41 -22.62 18.87
CA LEU A 116 -2.30 -24.06 19.05
C LEU A 116 -2.23 -24.82 17.71
N MET A 117 -3.02 -24.40 16.72
CA MET A 117 -3.00 -24.99 15.37
C MET A 117 -1.73 -24.61 14.58
N GLY A 118 -1.16 -23.44 14.83
CA GLY A 118 -0.02 -22.89 14.09
C GLY A 118 1.29 -22.88 14.89
N ARG A 119 1.73 -21.69 15.31
CA ARG A 119 3.09 -21.44 15.83
C ARG A 119 3.35 -21.99 17.25
N GLY A 120 2.30 -22.29 18.03
CA GLY A 120 2.39 -22.73 19.43
C GLY A 120 2.67 -24.22 19.63
N ARG A 121 2.78 -25.02 18.56
CA ARG A 121 2.98 -26.48 18.66
C ARG A 121 4.27 -26.89 19.38
N GLN A 122 5.35 -26.14 19.20
CA GLN A 122 6.63 -26.41 19.89
C GLN A 122 6.54 -26.09 21.39
N ASP A 123 5.88 -24.97 21.73
CA ASP A 123 5.66 -24.59 23.13
C ASP A 123 4.73 -25.56 23.85
N PHE A 124 3.68 -26.05 23.18
CA PHE A 124 2.83 -27.12 23.69
C PHE A 124 3.67 -28.34 24.06
N SER A 125 4.50 -28.82 23.13
CA SER A 125 5.34 -30.02 23.30
C SER A 125 6.27 -29.89 24.51
N ARG A 126 6.94 -28.74 24.65
CA ARG A 126 7.85 -28.44 25.77
C ARG A 126 7.10 -28.36 27.10
N VAL A 127 6.04 -27.57 27.16
CA VAL A 127 5.28 -27.31 28.40
C VAL A 127 4.58 -28.59 28.88
N MET A 128 3.96 -29.34 27.97
CA MET A 128 3.28 -30.59 28.31
C MET A 128 4.27 -31.63 28.85
N ARG A 129 5.43 -31.82 28.20
CA ARG A 129 6.46 -32.73 28.69
C ARG A 129 6.90 -32.38 30.11
N GLU A 130 7.14 -31.09 30.39
CA GLU A 130 7.55 -30.61 31.71
C GLU A 130 6.46 -30.82 32.77
N ARG A 131 5.20 -30.51 32.45
CA ARG A 131 4.07 -30.67 33.37
C ARG A 131 3.77 -32.14 33.67
N LEU A 132 3.75 -32.98 32.65
CA LEU A 132 3.51 -34.42 32.80
C LEU A 132 4.64 -35.08 33.60
N GLN A 133 5.90 -34.75 33.32
CA GLN A 133 7.02 -35.27 34.09
C GLN A 133 6.90 -34.89 35.57
N ARG A 134 6.60 -33.62 35.85
CA ARG A 134 6.43 -33.13 37.23
C ARG A 134 5.35 -33.90 37.98
N ARG A 135 4.17 -34.08 37.36
CA ARG A 135 3.07 -34.82 38.00
C ARG A 135 3.38 -36.30 38.17
N CYS A 136 4.07 -36.91 37.21
CA CYS A 136 4.52 -38.30 37.32
C CYS A 136 5.52 -38.49 38.46
N ASP A 137 6.39 -37.50 38.73
CA ASP A 137 7.42 -37.59 39.76
C ASP A 137 6.92 -37.17 41.15
N GLU A 138 6.16 -36.08 41.26
CA GLU A 138 5.79 -35.45 42.54
C GLU A 138 4.46 -35.98 43.10
N GLU A 139 3.44 -36.13 42.27
CA GLU A 139 2.09 -36.52 42.70
C GLU A 139 1.91 -38.05 42.66
N LEU A 140 2.32 -38.66 41.55
CA LEU A 140 2.03 -40.07 41.28
C LEU A 140 3.19 -41.02 41.56
N GLN A 141 4.43 -40.53 41.60
CA GLN A 141 5.66 -41.33 41.66
C GLN A 141 5.56 -42.59 40.78
N LEU A 142 5.13 -42.41 39.51
CA LEU A 142 4.77 -43.51 38.59
C LEU A 142 6.01 -44.29 38.13
N GLY A 143 7.21 -43.74 38.34
CA GLY A 143 8.46 -44.35 37.92
C GLY A 143 8.75 -44.23 36.43
N VAL A 144 8.12 -43.29 35.71
CA VAL A 144 8.31 -43.06 34.28
C VAL A 144 9.12 -41.79 33.98
N GLU A 145 9.79 -41.79 32.85
CA GLU A 145 10.37 -40.60 32.23
C GLU A 145 9.66 -40.29 30.93
N ILE A 146 9.08 -39.09 30.83
CA ILE A 146 8.47 -38.58 29.62
C ILE A 146 9.60 -38.15 28.67
N ALA A 147 9.82 -38.94 27.64
CA ALA A 147 10.86 -38.69 26.64
C ALA A 147 10.43 -37.58 25.68
N PHE A 148 9.19 -37.66 25.17
CA PHE A 148 8.70 -36.73 24.17
C PHE A 148 7.17 -36.60 24.23
N VAL A 149 6.68 -35.40 23.92
CA VAL A 149 5.26 -35.11 23.73
C VAL A 149 5.12 -34.32 22.45
N ALA A 150 4.28 -34.77 21.52
CA ALA A 150 3.96 -34.04 20.29
C ALA A 150 2.47 -33.81 20.15
N LEU A 151 2.09 -32.61 19.72
CA LEU A 151 0.75 -32.36 19.19
C LEU A 151 0.68 -32.86 17.75
N GLN A 152 0.10 -34.04 17.55
CA GLN A 152 -0.08 -34.64 16.24
C GLN A 152 -1.10 -33.82 15.44
N ASP A 153 -2.28 -33.58 16.01
CA ASP A 153 -3.34 -32.85 15.33
C ASP A 153 -4.08 -31.85 16.22
N ALA A 154 -4.54 -30.78 15.58
CA ALA A 154 -5.37 -29.74 16.15
C ALA A 154 -6.23 -29.13 15.04
N HIS A 155 -7.52 -29.46 15.04
CA HIS A 155 -8.48 -28.93 14.06
C HIS A 155 -9.84 -28.66 14.70
N PRO A 156 -10.66 -27.77 14.13
CA PRO A 156 -12.06 -27.65 14.50
C PRO A 156 -12.80 -28.98 14.28
N PRO A 157 -13.90 -29.26 14.99
CA PRO A 157 -14.72 -30.45 14.75
C PRO A 157 -14.96 -30.68 13.24
N SER A 158 -14.76 -31.91 12.79
CA SER A 158 -14.86 -32.30 11.38
C SER A 158 -16.29 -32.27 10.83
N ASP A 159 -17.28 -31.90 11.66
CA ASP A 159 -18.61 -31.50 11.18
C ASP A 159 -18.46 -30.46 10.06
N SER A 160 -18.81 -30.89 8.85
CA SER A 160 -18.48 -30.18 7.60
C SER A 160 -18.84 -28.68 7.61
N GLU A 161 -19.91 -28.29 8.31
CA GLU A 161 -20.35 -26.90 8.42
C GLU A 161 -19.41 -26.03 9.28
N VAL A 162 -18.86 -26.57 10.37
CA VAL A 162 -17.95 -25.84 11.27
C VAL A 162 -16.59 -25.69 10.61
N ALA A 163 -16.03 -26.78 10.09
CA ALA A 163 -14.75 -26.77 9.38
C ALA A 163 -14.79 -25.80 8.18
N ALA A 164 -15.83 -25.86 7.35
CA ALA A 164 -15.99 -24.94 6.21
C ALA A 164 -16.13 -23.47 6.64
N THR A 165 -16.77 -23.20 7.78
CA THR A 165 -16.91 -21.84 8.31
C THR A 165 -15.58 -21.28 8.82
N TYR A 166 -14.79 -22.09 9.53
CA TYR A 166 -13.43 -21.72 9.94
C TYR A 166 -12.53 -21.45 8.72
N GLN A 167 -12.58 -22.33 7.71
CA GLN A 167 -11.80 -22.15 6.49
C GLN A 167 -12.14 -20.85 5.76
N ARG A 168 -13.43 -20.48 5.70
CA ARG A 168 -13.88 -19.19 5.12
C ARG A 168 -13.31 -17.98 5.83
N VAL A 169 -13.26 -17.98 7.17
CA VAL A 169 -12.68 -16.86 7.95
C VAL A 169 -11.19 -16.73 7.70
N ILE A 170 -10.46 -17.86 7.72
CA ILE A 170 -9.02 -17.86 7.43
C ILE A 170 -8.74 -17.39 6.01
N ALA A 171 -9.50 -17.89 5.03
CA ALA A 171 -9.38 -17.45 3.63
C ALA A 171 -9.65 -15.95 3.49
N ALA A 172 -10.68 -15.42 4.15
CA ALA A 172 -11.01 -13.99 4.12
C ALA A 172 -9.91 -13.11 4.74
N GLU A 173 -9.29 -13.55 5.85
CA GLU A 173 -8.15 -12.81 6.44
C GLU A 173 -6.92 -12.83 5.52
N ILE A 174 -6.63 -13.96 4.87
CA ILE A 174 -5.55 -14.07 3.87
C ILE A 174 -5.83 -13.15 2.68
N GLU A 175 -7.05 -13.17 2.14
CA GLU A 175 -7.46 -12.35 1.00
C GLU A 175 -7.41 -10.85 1.33
N LYS A 176 -7.84 -10.47 2.53
CA LYS A 176 -7.72 -9.10 3.05
C LYS A 176 -6.25 -8.67 3.11
N ALA A 177 -5.37 -9.48 3.68
CA ALA A 177 -3.94 -9.18 3.74
C ALA A 177 -3.34 -9.05 2.34
N ALA A 178 -3.65 -9.98 1.43
CA ALA A 178 -3.20 -9.94 0.04
C ALA A 178 -3.68 -8.67 -0.70
N THR A 179 -4.92 -8.25 -0.45
CA THR A 179 -5.50 -7.03 -1.05
C THR A 179 -4.78 -5.78 -0.56
N ILE A 180 -4.47 -5.71 0.74
CA ILE A 180 -3.70 -4.60 1.33
C ILE A 180 -2.29 -4.53 0.72
N GLU A 181 -1.58 -5.66 0.68
CA GLU A 181 -0.23 -5.72 0.12
C GLU A 181 -0.21 -5.35 -1.37
N LYS A 182 -1.22 -5.79 -2.13
CA LYS A 182 -1.38 -5.39 -3.53
C LYS A 182 -1.57 -3.89 -3.67
N ALA A 183 -2.45 -3.28 -2.86
CA ALA A 183 -2.69 -1.85 -2.89
C ALA A 183 -1.45 -1.04 -2.48
N MET A 184 -0.69 -1.51 -1.49
CA MET A 184 0.59 -0.90 -1.10
C MET A 184 1.62 -1.00 -2.24
N GLY A 185 1.72 -2.16 -2.89
CA GLY A 185 2.60 -2.37 -4.04
C GLY A 185 2.24 -1.47 -5.23
N ASP A 186 0.95 -1.29 -5.51
CA ASP A 186 0.48 -0.38 -6.57
C ASP A 186 0.78 1.09 -6.23
N ALA A 187 0.63 1.50 -4.97
CA ALA A 187 0.98 2.84 -4.51
C ALA A 187 2.50 3.11 -4.64
N ASP A 188 3.34 2.19 -4.16
CA ASP A 188 4.79 2.32 -4.28
C ASP A 188 5.23 2.32 -5.75
N ARG A 189 4.60 1.50 -6.60
CA ARG A 189 4.83 1.50 -8.04
C ARG A 189 4.54 2.87 -8.66
N MET A 190 3.42 3.51 -8.30
CA MET A 190 3.10 4.85 -8.79
C MET A 190 4.17 5.88 -8.37
N LEU A 191 4.62 5.84 -7.11
CA LEU A 191 5.66 6.74 -6.60
C LEU A 191 7.00 6.50 -7.31
N THR A 192 7.39 5.24 -7.50
CA THR A 192 8.60 4.85 -8.23
C THR A 192 8.54 5.26 -9.71
N LEU A 193 7.40 5.07 -10.39
CA LEU A 193 7.26 5.52 -11.77
C LEU A 193 7.35 7.04 -11.89
N THR A 194 6.84 7.78 -10.90
CA THR A 194 6.83 9.25 -10.89
C THR A 194 8.19 9.87 -10.58
N ALA A 195 8.88 9.38 -9.54
CA ALA A 195 10.12 10.00 -9.04
C ALA A 195 11.36 9.10 -9.15
N GLY A 196 11.23 7.86 -9.61
CA GLY A 196 12.29 6.84 -9.63
C GLY A 196 12.45 6.09 -8.30
N ASP A 197 12.05 6.69 -7.18
CA ASP A 197 12.17 6.13 -5.84
C ASP A 197 11.06 6.66 -4.91
N VAL A 198 10.55 5.81 -4.01
CA VAL A 198 9.44 6.14 -3.09
C VAL A 198 9.85 7.26 -2.13
N ARG A 199 11.06 7.19 -1.58
CA ARG A 199 11.56 8.23 -0.66
C ARG A 199 11.67 9.56 -1.40
N ARG A 200 12.22 9.57 -2.61
CA ARG A 200 12.29 10.79 -3.44
C ARG A 200 10.91 11.38 -3.74
N ALA A 201 9.91 10.54 -4.05
CA ALA A 201 8.56 11.01 -4.31
C ALA A 201 7.96 11.74 -3.09
N ARG A 202 8.16 11.19 -1.88
CA ARG A 202 7.72 11.82 -0.63
C ARG A 202 8.49 13.12 -0.32
N GLU A 203 9.80 13.13 -0.55
CA GLU A 203 10.62 14.34 -0.42
C GLU A 203 10.17 15.43 -1.40
N LEU A 204 9.83 15.06 -2.63
CA LEU A 204 9.31 15.96 -3.65
C LEU A 204 7.95 16.57 -3.23
N ASP A 205 7.03 15.76 -2.73
CA ASP A 205 5.73 16.22 -2.23
C ASP A 205 5.88 17.24 -1.09
N ALA A 206 6.70 16.90 -0.08
CA ALA A 206 6.99 17.80 1.02
C ALA A 206 7.66 19.11 0.55
N ALA A 207 8.58 19.04 -0.42
CA ALA A 207 9.22 20.21 -0.99
C ALA A 207 8.22 21.10 -1.78
N ILE A 208 7.26 20.49 -2.49
CA ILE A 208 6.20 21.22 -3.21
C ILE A 208 5.32 21.98 -2.24
N LEU A 209 4.85 21.33 -1.17
CA LEU A 209 4.03 21.97 -0.13
C LEU A 209 4.81 23.11 0.53
N ARG A 210 6.08 22.86 0.88
CA ARG A 210 6.93 23.89 1.48
C ARG A 210 7.13 25.10 0.55
N ARG A 211 7.32 24.86 -0.75
CA ARG A 211 7.43 25.93 -1.75
C ARG A 211 6.13 26.72 -1.87
N GLN A 212 4.97 26.07 -1.81
CA GLN A 212 3.67 26.73 -1.88
C GLN A 212 3.42 27.64 -0.66
N GLU A 213 3.76 27.18 0.54
CA GLU A 213 3.73 27.99 1.76
C GLU A 213 4.59 29.24 1.61
N LEU A 214 5.86 29.07 1.22
CA LEU A 214 6.79 30.20 1.07
C LEU A 214 6.38 31.17 -0.04
N MET A 215 5.78 30.66 -1.13
CA MET A 215 5.24 31.52 -2.18
C MET A 215 4.00 32.31 -1.76
N ALA A 216 3.19 31.81 -0.84
CA ALA A 216 2.08 32.58 -0.29
C ALA A 216 2.58 33.80 0.51
N ASP A 217 3.71 33.66 1.19
CA ASP A 217 4.35 34.76 1.94
C ASP A 217 5.15 35.71 1.03
N ALA A 218 5.72 35.20 -0.07
CA ALA A 218 6.56 35.94 -1.02
C ALA A 218 5.74 36.79 -2.03
N THR A 219 4.97 37.75 -1.53
CA THR A 219 4.28 38.73 -2.39
C THR A 219 5.28 39.71 -3.06
N PRO A 220 4.89 40.39 -4.17
CA PRO A 220 5.75 41.39 -4.83
C PRO A 220 6.18 42.57 -3.94
N SER A 221 5.47 42.78 -2.82
CA SER A 221 5.76 43.79 -1.80
C SER A 221 6.39 43.21 -0.52
N GLY A 222 6.70 41.91 -0.52
CA GLY A 222 7.29 41.19 0.62
C GLY A 222 8.77 41.47 0.85
N THR A 223 9.34 40.84 1.88
CA THR A 223 10.77 40.98 2.20
C THR A 223 11.63 40.25 1.18
N ARG A 224 12.84 40.77 0.93
CA ARG A 224 13.85 40.13 0.07
C ARG A 224 14.21 38.72 0.55
N GLU A 225 14.17 38.51 1.87
CA GLU A 225 14.41 37.22 2.51
C GLU A 225 13.31 36.20 2.20
N ALA A 226 12.03 36.59 2.23
CA ALA A 226 10.92 35.72 1.87
C ALA A 226 10.98 35.28 0.39
N GLN A 227 11.37 36.21 -0.50
CA GLN A 227 11.60 35.89 -1.91
C GLN A 227 12.77 34.93 -2.11
N ALA A 228 13.92 35.18 -1.46
CA ALA A 228 15.08 34.30 -1.54
C ALA A 228 14.76 32.88 -1.03
N ALA A 229 13.99 32.75 0.05
CA ALA A 229 13.56 31.45 0.57
C ALA A 229 12.62 30.71 -0.41
N ALA A 230 11.70 31.44 -1.07
CA ALA A 230 10.82 30.87 -2.09
C ALA A 230 11.59 30.39 -3.33
N ASP A 231 12.60 31.15 -3.75
CA ASP A 231 13.49 30.80 -4.88
C ASP A 231 14.34 29.55 -4.54
N GLU A 232 14.88 29.47 -3.31
CA GLU A 232 15.61 28.29 -2.85
C GLU A 232 14.71 27.04 -2.83
N ALA A 233 13.48 27.15 -2.31
CA ALA A 233 12.53 26.06 -2.32
C ALA A 233 12.16 25.61 -3.75
N ALA A 234 12.12 26.53 -4.72
CA ALA A 234 11.91 26.19 -6.12
C ALA A 234 13.06 25.35 -6.70
N LEU A 235 14.32 25.69 -6.37
CA LEU A 235 15.49 24.92 -6.77
C LEU A 235 15.51 23.51 -6.16
N VAL A 236 15.09 23.38 -4.90
CA VAL A 236 14.96 22.06 -4.25
C VAL A 236 13.96 21.18 -5.01
N VAL A 237 12.76 21.70 -5.30
CA VAL A 237 11.74 20.99 -6.09
C VAL A 237 12.28 20.61 -7.47
N GLU A 238 12.96 21.53 -8.15
CA GLU A 238 13.54 21.27 -9.46
C GLU A 238 14.61 20.17 -9.42
N SER A 239 15.51 20.19 -8.42
CA SER A 239 16.55 19.17 -8.24
C SER A 239 15.98 17.77 -7.98
N LEU A 240 14.88 17.68 -7.23
CA LEU A 240 14.20 16.41 -6.94
C LEU A 240 13.41 15.89 -8.14
N LEU A 241 12.77 16.80 -8.90
CA LEU A 241 11.94 16.45 -10.05
C LEU A 241 12.76 16.05 -11.28
N LEU A 242 13.84 16.78 -11.57
CA LEU A 242 14.64 16.58 -12.78
C LEU A 242 15.88 15.72 -12.55
N GLY A 243 16.20 15.45 -11.30
CA GLY A 243 17.50 14.91 -10.95
C GLY A 243 18.55 15.99 -10.77
N ASP A 244 19.56 15.62 -9.99
CA ASP A 244 20.73 16.39 -9.67
C ASP A 244 21.89 15.40 -9.50
N SER A 245 22.74 15.33 -10.52
CA SER A 245 23.88 14.41 -10.54
C SER A 245 24.87 14.69 -9.40
N SER A 246 24.94 15.93 -8.89
CA SER A 246 25.81 16.27 -7.76
C SER A 246 25.34 15.64 -6.44
N LYS A 247 24.03 15.41 -6.31
CA LYS A 247 23.38 14.74 -5.18
C LYS A 247 23.11 13.25 -5.44
N GLY A 248 23.57 12.71 -6.57
CA GLY A 248 23.31 11.32 -6.98
C GLY A 248 21.85 11.06 -7.36
N ILE A 249 21.08 12.11 -7.66
CA ILE A 249 19.66 12.01 -8.01
C ILE A 249 19.56 11.88 -9.53
N GLN A 250 19.19 10.70 -10.02
CA GLN A 250 18.98 10.47 -11.45
C GLN A 250 17.67 11.10 -11.95
N PRO A 251 17.62 11.59 -13.20
CA PRO A 251 16.40 12.10 -13.80
C PRO A 251 15.34 11.00 -13.91
N PRO A 252 14.03 11.36 -13.86
CA PRO A 252 12.97 10.42 -14.20
C PRO A 252 13.12 9.94 -15.65
N SER A 253 12.76 8.69 -15.89
CA SER A 253 12.90 8.02 -17.19
C SER A 253 11.53 7.68 -17.80
N GLY A 254 11.52 7.29 -19.07
CA GLY A 254 10.30 6.86 -19.77
C GLY A 254 9.24 7.95 -19.92
N ASP A 255 7.97 7.58 -19.80
CA ASP A 255 6.82 8.44 -20.08
C ASP A 255 6.78 9.69 -19.19
N VAL A 256 7.15 9.56 -17.91
CA VAL A 256 7.18 10.69 -16.97
C VAL A 256 8.20 11.75 -17.40
N SER A 257 9.36 11.32 -17.90
CA SER A 257 10.36 12.23 -18.47
C SER A 257 9.80 13.00 -19.66
N THR A 258 9.07 12.33 -20.56
CA THR A 258 8.46 12.98 -21.73
C THR A 258 7.37 13.97 -21.34
N MET A 259 6.55 13.64 -20.34
CA MET A 259 5.51 14.51 -19.81
C MET A 259 6.10 15.78 -19.19
N ILE A 260 7.14 15.64 -18.35
CA ILE A 260 7.83 16.78 -17.73
C ILE A 260 8.50 17.64 -18.81
N ALA A 261 9.19 17.04 -19.77
CA ALA A 261 9.84 17.77 -20.85
C ALA A 261 8.83 18.56 -21.70
N GLY A 262 7.70 17.96 -22.05
CA GLY A 262 6.60 18.62 -22.79
C GLY A 262 6.03 19.82 -22.03
N ALA A 263 5.66 19.63 -20.76
CA ALA A 263 5.12 20.70 -19.93
C ALA A 263 6.10 21.88 -19.76
N ARG A 264 7.40 21.59 -19.66
CA ARG A 264 8.43 22.64 -19.59
C ARG A 264 8.61 23.38 -20.91
N ALA A 265 8.56 22.67 -22.04
CA ALA A 265 8.62 23.29 -23.35
C ALA A 265 7.44 24.26 -23.56
N GLU A 266 6.23 23.85 -23.21
CA GLU A 266 5.03 24.70 -23.26
C GLU A 266 5.16 25.91 -22.34
N ARG A 267 5.59 25.71 -21.09
CA ARG A 267 5.84 26.82 -20.15
C ARG A 267 6.86 27.80 -20.70
N SER A 268 7.99 27.31 -21.22
CA SER A 268 9.05 28.16 -21.78
C SER A 268 8.53 28.94 -22.99
N ALA A 269 7.77 28.30 -23.87
CA ALA A 269 7.16 28.96 -25.03
C ALA A 269 6.21 30.09 -24.61
N ALA A 270 5.36 29.85 -23.61
CA ALA A 270 4.44 30.86 -23.08
C ALA A 270 5.16 32.06 -22.44
N ILE A 271 6.25 31.81 -21.68
CA ILE A 271 7.08 32.86 -21.10
C ILE A 271 7.74 33.68 -22.22
N SER A 272 8.42 33.02 -23.17
CA SER A 272 9.07 33.69 -24.28
C SER A 272 8.10 34.50 -25.14
N GLU A 273 6.88 34.00 -25.39
CA GLU A 273 5.84 34.76 -26.09
C GLU A 273 5.43 36.03 -25.32
N SER A 274 5.27 35.92 -24.00
CA SER A 274 4.92 37.05 -23.14
C SER A 274 6.04 38.09 -23.08
N GLU A 275 7.29 37.63 -22.99
CA GLU A 275 8.47 38.50 -23.05
C GLU A 275 8.57 39.23 -24.40
N LEU A 276 8.33 38.53 -25.50
CA LEU A 276 8.28 39.14 -26.83
C LEU A 276 7.18 40.21 -26.92
N LYS A 277 5.99 39.96 -26.35
CA LYS A 277 4.91 40.97 -26.28
C LYS A 277 5.35 42.21 -25.51
N VAL A 278 6.00 42.03 -24.35
CA VAL A 278 6.53 43.15 -23.55
C VAL A 278 7.60 43.93 -24.30
N GLN A 279 8.53 43.24 -24.97
CA GLN A 279 9.59 43.89 -25.75
C GLN A 279 9.03 44.64 -26.96
N ASN A 280 8.09 44.04 -27.69
CA ASN A 280 7.40 44.72 -28.79
C ASN A 280 6.66 45.96 -28.30
N PHE A 281 5.95 45.88 -27.18
CA PHE A 281 5.28 47.03 -26.59
C PHE A 281 6.27 48.14 -26.20
N ARG A 282 7.42 47.81 -25.61
CA ARG A 282 8.46 48.78 -25.28
C ARG A 282 9.01 49.47 -26.53
N ASN A 283 9.29 48.71 -27.59
CA ASN A 283 9.77 49.26 -28.86
C ASN A 283 8.71 50.15 -29.53
N ASP A 284 7.46 49.72 -29.50
CA ASP A 284 6.31 50.47 -30.01
C ASP A 284 6.12 51.79 -29.24
N LEU A 285 6.27 51.77 -27.92
CA LEU A 285 6.17 52.97 -27.08
C LEU A 285 7.26 53.99 -27.44
N VAL A 286 8.51 53.54 -27.64
CA VAL A 286 9.61 54.43 -28.08
C VAL A 286 9.31 55.04 -29.45
N ALA A 287 8.83 54.24 -30.40
CA ALA A 287 8.47 54.73 -31.73
C ALA A 287 7.29 55.72 -31.70
N TYR A 288 6.29 55.47 -30.85
CA TYR A 288 5.15 56.37 -30.66
C TYR A 288 5.57 57.70 -30.06
N LEU A 289 6.42 57.70 -29.03
CA LEU A 289 6.91 58.93 -28.40
C LEU A 289 7.77 59.76 -29.36
N ALA A 290 8.50 59.12 -30.26
CA ALA A 290 9.32 59.81 -31.27
C ALA A 290 8.47 60.46 -32.38
N ALA A 291 7.43 59.77 -32.88
CA ALA A 291 6.58 60.29 -33.95
C ALA A 291 5.13 59.75 -33.84
N PRO A 292 4.25 60.40 -33.05
CA PRO A 292 2.92 59.88 -32.74
C PRO A 292 2.01 59.68 -33.96
N ASP A 293 1.95 60.66 -34.85
CA ASP A 293 1.04 60.64 -36.01
C ASP A 293 1.49 59.61 -37.04
N LEU A 294 2.79 59.56 -37.34
CA LEU A 294 3.37 58.56 -38.24
C LEU A 294 3.20 57.14 -37.70
N PHE A 295 3.36 56.94 -36.38
CA PHE A 295 3.17 55.65 -35.74
C PHE A 295 1.73 55.14 -35.89
N ARG A 296 0.72 56.01 -35.68
CA ARG A 296 -0.70 55.65 -35.83
C ARG A 296 -1.03 55.23 -37.26
N VAL A 297 -0.59 56.02 -38.25
CA VAL A 297 -0.80 55.69 -39.67
C VAL A 297 -0.10 54.39 -40.03
N ARG A 298 1.16 54.21 -39.59
CA ARG A 298 1.91 52.98 -39.83
C ARG A 298 1.24 51.75 -39.22
N LYS A 299 0.77 51.82 -37.97
CA LYS A 299 0.05 50.70 -37.33
C LYS A 299 -1.28 50.39 -38.00
N TYR A 300 -2.01 51.41 -38.46
CA TYR A 300 -3.24 51.22 -39.23
C TYR A 300 -2.97 50.48 -40.54
N LEU A 301 -1.95 50.90 -41.29
CA LEU A 301 -1.54 50.23 -42.53
C LEU A 301 -1.04 48.81 -42.27
N GLU A 302 -0.28 48.58 -41.19
CA GLU A 302 0.18 47.24 -40.79
C GLU A 302 -1.01 46.31 -40.45
N MET A 303 -2.03 46.82 -39.76
CA MET A 303 -3.26 46.07 -39.48
C MET A 303 -4.02 45.72 -40.76
N LEU A 304 -4.18 46.68 -41.67
CA LEU A 304 -4.78 46.43 -42.99
C LEU A 304 -3.99 45.39 -43.78
N GLN A 305 -2.65 45.41 -43.69
CA GLN A 305 -1.80 44.41 -44.33
C GLN A 305 -2.00 43.01 -43.74
N ARG A 306 -2.02 42.89 -42.41
CA ARG A 306 -2.14 41.62 -41.69
C ARG A 306 -3.51 40.96 -41.91
N HIS A 307 -4.58 41.76 -41.90
CA HIS A 307 -5.95 41.23 -41.92
C HIS A 307 -6.60 41.22 -43.31
N LEU A 308 -6.01 41.84 -44.34
CA LEU A 308 -6.46 41.72 -45.74
C LEU A 308 -5.36 41.10 -46.63
N PRO A 309 -4.90 39.86 -46.39
CA PRO A 309 -3.93 39.23 -47.28
C PRO A 309 -4.49 39.08 -48.71
N GLY A 310 -3.65 39.29 -49.73
CA GLY A 310 -4.00 39.05 -51.14
C GLY A 310 -4.83 40.13 -51.86
N LYS A 311 -5.22 41.22 -51.18
CA LYS A 311 -5.83 42.40 -51.82
C LYS A 311 -4.77 43.46 -52.14
N ARG A 312 -4.88 44.16 -53.28
CA ARG A 312 -4.03 45.32 -53.62
C ARG A 312 -4.48 46.53 -52.80
N LYS A 313 -3.54 47.31 -52.27
CA LYS A 313 -3.82 48.52 -51.48
C LYS A 313 -3.09 49.70 -52.10
N PHE A 314 -3.81 50.82 -52.20
CA PHE A 314 -3.30 52.06 -52.74
C PHE A 314 -3.44 53.14 -51.67
N VAL A 315 -2.39 53.91 -51.45
CA VAL A 315 -2.41 55.12 -50.62
C VAL A 315 -2.42 56.31 -51.55
N VAL A 316 -3.47 57.12 -51.51
CA VAL A 316 -3.60 58.34 -52.31
C VAL A 316 -3.28 59.52 -51.39
N VAL A 317 -2.24 60.28 -51.73
CA VAL A 317 -1.80 61.45 -50.97
C VAL A 317 -2.08 62.70 -51.81
N GLY A 318 -2.88 63.64 -51.28
CA GLY A 318 -3.25 64.91 -51.93
C GLY A 318 -4.73 65.28 -51.75
N GLU A 319 -5.06 66.58 -51.80
CA GLU A 319 -6.44 67.05 -51.93
C GLU A 319 -6.88 66.94 -53.39
N GLY A 320 -8.00 66.26 -53.65
CA GLY A 320 -8.43 65.84 -54.99
C GLY A 320 -8.24 66.89 -56.08
N GLY A 321 -7.34 66.59 -57.03
CA GLY A 321 -6.89 67.46 -58.10
C GLY A 321 -5.73 66.82 -58.87
N ALA A 322 -5.11 67.54 -59.82
CA ALA A 322 -4.05 67.03 -60.70
C ALA A 322 -2.76 66.57 -59.99
N ASP A 323 -2.60 66.87 -58.69
CA ASP A 323 -1.40 66.61 -57.88
C ASP A 323 -1.53 65.44 -56.89
N SER A 324 -2.49 64.53 -57.08
CA SER A 324 -2.61 63.35 -56.19
C SER A 324 -1.55 62.27 -56.50
N LEU A 325 -0.68 61.96 -55.54
CA LEU A 325 0.29 60.86 -55.63
C LEU A 325 -0.35 59.55 -55.16
N THR A 326 -0.47 58.57 -56.06
CA THR A 326 -0.95 57.21 -55.71
C THR A 326 0.24 56.28 -55.53
N ILE A 327 0.45 55.80 -54.30
CA ILE A 327 1.50 54.84 -53.95
C ILE A 327 0.88 53.45 -53.79
N GLU A 328 1.34 52.49 -54.58
CA GLU A 328 0.98 51.08 -54.39
C GLU A 328 1.74 50.51 -53.18
N TYR A 329 1.01 50.06 -52.18
CA TYR A 329 1.58 49.45 -50.98
C TYR A 329 1.81 47.96 -51.25
N GLU A 330 2.96 47.61 -51.82
CA GLU A 330 3.26 46.25 -52.28
C GLU A 330 3.67 45.31 -51.14
N THR A 331 3.16 44.07 -51.18
CA THR A 331 3.06 43.18 -50.01
C THR A 331 4.09 42.04 -49.95
N LYS A 332 5.13 42.05 -50.79
CA LYS A 332 6.06 40.90 -50.92
C LYS A 332 7.49 41.11 -50.42
N LYS A 333 7.94 42.33 -50.11
CA LYS A 333 9.27 42.56 -49.50
C LYS A 333 9.15 43.46 -48.27
N ARG A 334 9.80 43.05 -47.16
CA ARG A 334 10.15 43.94 -46.04
C ARG A 334 11.19 44.94 -46.56
N THR A 335 10.74 45.96 -47.26
CA THR A 335 11.57 47.14 -47.51
C THR A 335 11.24 48.12 -46.41
N THR A 336 12.26 48.51 -45.65
CA THR A 336 12.27 49.72 -44.85
C THR A 336 11.68 50.84 -45.69
N LEU A 337 10.67 51.53 -45.15
CA LEU A 337 10.16 52.76 -45.75
C LEU A 337 11.31 53.77 -45.61
N ASP A 338 12.12 53.90 -46.65
CA ASP A 338 13.23 54.84 -46.69
C ASP A 338 12.62 56.23 -46.84
N LEU A 339 12.56 56.96 -45.73
CA LEU A 339 12.05 58.34 -45.69
C LEU A 339 13.12 59.36 -46.11
N ASP A 340 14.28 58.92 -46.59
CA ASP A 340 15.38 59.78 -47.03
C ASP A 340 15.18 60.43 -48.40
N THR A 341 14.07 60.16 -49.11
CA THR A 341 13.74 60.84 -50.38
C THR A 341 12.73 61.99 -50.22
N ALA A 342 12.71 62.66 -49.07
CA ALA A 342 12.10 63.99 -48.93
C ALA A 342 13.15 65.11 -49.12
N ALA A 343 14.01 64.96 -50.12
CA ALA A 343 14.85 66.02 -50.65
C ALA A 343 14.70 66.05 -52.18
N LEU A 344 14.29 67.22 -52.69
CA LEU A 344 14.06 67.59 -54.10
C LEU A 344 12.70 67.06 -54.64
N GLU A 345 11.72 67.86 -55.02
CA GLU A 345 11.63 69.27 -55.46
C GLU A 345 10.47 70.02 -54.79
#